data_AF-A0A7Y4SPB6-F1
#
_entry.id   AF-A0A7Y4SPB6-F1
#
_cell.length_a   1.000
_cell.length_b   1.000
_cell.length_c   1.000
_cell.angle_alpha   90.00
_cell.angle_beta   90.00
_cell.angle_gamma   90.00
#
_symmetry.space_group_name_H-M   'P 1'
#
loop_
_entity.id
_entity.type
_entity.pdbx_description
1 polymer ?
#
loop_
_entity_poly.entity_id
_entity_poly.type
_entity_poly.pdbx_seq_one_letter_code
_entity_poly.pdbx_strand_id
1 'polypeptide(L)'
;MSPPKVIAATAVRNGLFPAINFRAALADILNRKPVAGRDNMDPLQELLATDQRRVFDFFVLGLRDVSEPTVDRHELLYNASVLAHYAQVSTQATTEWPSPTSLTEIFDHFVAKTDLQHDSEMMEIAGTQCLLLAGFFEDQMRRRHNIQWYAGLGAGFFIHAAALERSLRKAQLLGAIGRHFEFWRQRQARLSRSLRDQPYLLRPAN
;
A
#
# COMPACT_ATOMS: atom_id res chain seq x y z
N MET A 1 10.63 -46.94 -8.37
CA MET A 1 9.57 -45.96 -8.62
C MET A 1 9.84 -44.74 -7.75
N SER A 2 10.32 -43.65 -8.35
CA SER A 2 10.52 -42.34 -7.68
C SER A 2 9.68 -41.29 -8.40
N PRO A 3 8.89 -40.48 -7.68
CA PRO A 3 8.37 -39.20 -8.16
C PRO A 3 8.98 -38.02 -7.36
N PRO A 4 8.86 -36.77 -7.83
CA PRO A 4 10.03 -35.96 -8.16
C PRO A 4 10.36 -34.91 -7.08
N LYS A 5 11.58 -34.99 -6.56
CA LYS A 5 12.34 -33.81 -6.13
C LYS A 5 12.89 -33.15 -7.40
N VAL A 6 13.08 -31.83 -7.38
CA VAL A 6 13.68 -31.01 -8.47
C VAL A 6 12.68 -30.45 -9.49
N ILE A 7 11.79 -29.54 -9.06
CA ILE A 7 11.30 -28.43 -9.93
C ILE A 7 11.21 -27.10 -9.14
N ALA A 8 11.02 -27.13 -7.82
CA ALA A 8 10.89 -25.90 -7.02
C ALA A 8 12.22 -25.12 -6.80
N ALA A 9 13.39 -25.74 -6.98
CA ALA A 9 14.68 -25.13 -6.63
C ALA A 9 15.33 -24.29 -7.75
N THR A 10 14.72 -24.20 -8.94
CA THR A 10 15.33 -23.52 -10.10
C THR A 10 14.63 -22.21 -10.48
N ALA A 11 13.44 -21.92 -9.94
CA ALA A 11 12.73 -20.68 -10.21
C ALA A 11 13.22 -19.47 -9.40
N VAL A 12 13.98 -19.69 -8.32
CA VAL A 12 14.52 -18.62 -7.46
C VAL A 12 15.71 -17.88 -8.11
N ARG A 13 16.33 -18.45 -9.16
CA ARG A 13 17.60 -17.96 -9.72
C ARG A 13 17.48 -16.99 -10.91
N ASN A 14 16.29 -16.77 -11.46
CA ASN A 14 16.11 -16.08 -12.75
C ASN A 14 15.35 -14.74 -12.68
N GLY A 15 15.35 -14.03 -11.54
CA GLY A 15 14.99 -12.60 -11.49
C GLY A 15 13.64 -12.22 -12.11
N LEU A 16 12.64 -13.12 -12.06
CA LEU A 16 11.36 -12.98 -12.76
C LEU A 16 10.17 -12.78 -11.80
N PHE A 17 10.36 -11.95 -10.78
CA PHE A 17 9.29 -11.47 -9.92
C PHE A 17 9.44 -9.96 -9.82
N PRO A 18 8.48 -9.14 -10.27
CA PRO A 18 8.46 -7.75 -9.88
C PRO A 18 8.08 -7.74 -8.40
N ALA A 19 9.12 -7.79 -7.56
CA ALA A 19 9.20 -6.95 -6.38
C ALA A 19 8.40 -5.66 -6.66
N ILE A 20 7.50 -5.28 -5.76
CA ILE A 20 6.86 -3.96 -5.83
C ILE A 20 8.03 -3.00 -5.71
N ASN A 21 8.54 -2.53 -6.85
CA ASN A 21 9.70 -1.67 -6.89
C ASN A 21 9.18 -0.28 -6.57
N PHE A 22 8.74 -0.12 -5.32
CA PHE A 22 8.20 1.09 -4.70
C PHE A 22 9.17 2.23 -4.91
N ARG A 23 10.46 1.92 -4.95
CA ARG A 23 11.55 2.84 -5.31
C ARG A 23 11.50 3.31 -6.76
N ALA A 24 11.27 2.41 -7.73
CA ALA A 24 11.11 2.76 -9.13
C ALA A 24 9.80 3.50 -9.39
N ALA A 25 8.70 3.09 -8.77
CA ALA A 25 7.42 3.79 -8.84
C ALA A 25 7.53 5.20 -8.25
N LEU A 26 8.09 5.35 -7.05
CA LEU A 26 8.31 6.66 -6.42
C LEU A 26 9.33 7.51 -7.18
N ALA A 27 10.38 6.91 -7.76
CA ALA A 27 11.36 7.62 -8.58
C ALA A 27 10.80 8.06 -9.95
N ASP A 28 9.94 7.26 -10.59
CA ASP A 28 9.21 7.66 -11.80
C ASP A 28 8.24 8.82 -11.50
N ILE A 29 7.50 8.73 -10.38
CA ILE A 29 6.60 9.78 -9.89
C ILE A 29 7.36 11.10 -9.61
N LEU A 30 8.56 11.03 -9.04
CA LEU A 30 9.37 12.21 -8.72
C LEU A 30 10.14 12.77 -9.93
N ASN A 31 10.39 11.99 -10.99
CA ASN A 31 11.22 12.40 -12.14
C ASN A 31 10.45 12.68 -13.44
N ARG A 32 9.15 12.40 -13.55
CA ARG A 32 8.37 12.73 -14.76
C ARG A 32 8.22 14.25 -14.94
N LYS A 33 8.72 14.77 -16.07
CA LYS A 33 8.44 16.14 -16.52
C LYS A 33 6.93 16.30 -16.78
N PRO A 34 6.33 17.46 -16.48
CA PRO A 34 4.93 17.73 -16.81
C PRO A 34 4.74 17.57 -18.31
N VAL A 35 3.75 16.77 -18.71
CA VAL A 35 3.38 16.60 -20.12
C VAL A 35 2.87 17.94 -20.64
N ALA A 36 3.68 18.59 -21.47
CA ALA A 36 3.29 19.76 -22.24
C ALA A 36 2.41 19.27 -23.40
N GLY A 37 1.10 19.37 -23.21
CA GLY A 37 0.11 18.93 -24.20
C GLY A 37 -1.31 19.16 -23.70
N ARG A 38 -1.61 20.38 -23.25
CA ARG A 38 -2.99 20.87 -23.17
C ARG A 38 -3.37 21.30 -24.58
N ASP A 39 -4.14 20.46 -25.27
CA ASP A 39 -5.26 20.85 -26.13
C ASP A 39 -5.78 19.57 -26.81
N ASN A 40 -7.07 19.27 -26.61
CA ASN A 40 -7.85 18.10 -27.07
C ASN A 40 -7.76 16.79 -26.26
N MET A 41 -8.12 16.82 -24.96
CA MET A 41 -8.73 15.62 -24.35
C MET A 41 -10.25 15.81 -24.26
N ASP A 42 -10.98 14.77 -24.67
CA ASP A 42 -12.43 14.64 -24.50
C ASP A 42 -12.80 14.76 -23.00
N PRO A 43 -13.81 15.56 -22.60
CA PRO A 43 -14.21 15.75 -21.20
C PRO A 43 -14.46 14.43 -20.44
N LEU A 44 -14.94 13.40 -21.12
CA LEU A 44 -15.13 12.08 -20.53
C LEU A 44 -13.78 11.38 -20.26
N GLN A 45 -12.82 11.60 -21.14
CA GLN A 45 -11.47 11.06 -21.02
C GLN A 45 -10.65 11.80 -19.96
N GLU A 46 -10.91 13.09 -19.73
CA GLU A 46 -10.39 13.84 -18.57
C GLU A 46 -11.01 13.36 -17.24
N LEU A 47 -12.28 12.94 -17.25
CA LEU A 47 -12.98 12.35 -16.11
C LEU A 47 -12.48 10.93 -15.77
N LEU A 48 -12.04 10.17 -16.78
CA LEU A 48 -11.60 8.77 -16.65
C LEU A 48 -10.07 8.60 -16.57
N ALA A 49 -9.29 9.56 -17.07
CA ALA A 49 -7.84 9.57 -16.98
C ALA A 49 -7.40 10.06 -15.61
N THR A 50 -7.42 9.16 -14.63
CA THR A 50 -6.82 9.46 -13.33
C THR A 50 -5.31 9.25 -13.42
N ASP A 51 -4.57 10.31 -13.71
CA ASP A 51 -3.11 10.30 -13.67
C ASP A 51 -2.63 9.85 -12.29
N GLN A 52 -1.62 8.99 -12.23
CA GLN A 52 -1.07 8.43 -10.99
C GLN A 52 -0.69 9.51 -9.99
N ARG A 53 -0.22 10.65 -10.48
CA ARG A 53 0.09 11.84 -9.68
C ARG A 53 -1.16 12.48 -9.06
N ARG A 54 -2.27 12.55 -9.80
CA ARG A 54 -3.54 13.11 -9.29
C ARG A 54 -4.10 12.25 -8.15
N VAL A 55 -4.06 10.92 -8.27
CA VAL A 55 -4.47 10.00 -7.20
C VAL A 55 -3.58 10.18 -5.96
N PHE A 56 -2.27 10.29 -6.16
CA PHE A 56 -1.34 10.51 -5.06
C PHE A 56 -1.62 11.83 -4.34
N ASP A 57 -1.73 12.93 -5.07
CA ASP A 57 -2.00 14.26 -4.50
C ASP A 57 -3.35 14.29 -3.76
N PHE A 58 -4.37 13.60 -4.28
CA PHE A 58 -5.65 13.41 -3.61
C PHE A 58 -5.49 12.76 -2.22
N PHE A 59 -4.75 11.65 -2.12
CA PHE A 59 -4.53 10.99 -0.83
C PHE A 59 -3.59 11.78 0.09
N VAL A 60 -2.63 12.53 -0.43
CA VAL A 60 -1.80 13.46 0.37
C VAL A 60 -2.67 14.52 1.02
N LEU A 61 -3.55 15.17 0.27
CA LEU A 61 -4.47 16.19 0.80
C LEU A 61 -5.44 15.58 1.80
N GLY A 62 -6.13 14.50 1.44
CA GLY A 62 -7.09 13.85 2.32
C GLY A 62 -6.47 13.35 3.63
N LEU A 63 -5.27 12.77 3.59
CA LEU A 63 -4.57 12.36 4.80
C LEU A 63 -4.12 13.55 5.65
N ARG A 64 -3.71 14.67 5.06
CA ARG A 64 -3.42 15.91 5.81
C ARG A 64 -4.65 16.43 6.53
N ASP A 65 -5.80 16.48 5.86
CA ASP A 65 -7.04 17.02 6.42
C ASP A 65 -7.53 16.23 7.63
N VAL A 66 -7.29 14.91 7.64
CA VAL A 66 -7.64 14.06 8.78
C VAL A 66 -6.51 13.89 9.79
N SER A 67 -5.34 14.46 9.55
CA SER A 67 -4.16 14.40 10.42
C SER A 67 -3.88 15.72 11.13
N GLU A 68 -3.06 15.68 12.18
CA GLU A 68 -2.64 16.90 12.88
C GLU A 68 -1.51 17.62 12.11
N PRO A 69 -1.33 18.94 12.29
CA PRO A 69 -0.33 19.73 11.55
C PRO A 69 1.12 19.28 11.76
N THR A 70 1.38 18.51 12.83
CA THR A 70 2.71 18.06 13.26
C THR A 70 3.10 16.68 12.70
N VAL A 71 2.28 16.09 11.81
CA VAL A 71 2.54 14.75 11.29
C VAL A 71 3.83 14.71 10.45
N ASP A 72 4.61 13.64 10.63
CA ASP A 72 5.84 13.45 9.87
C ASP A 72 5.55 13.39 8.36
N ARG A 73 6.32 14.16 7.58
CA ARG A 73 6.08 14.32 6.15
C ARG A 73 6.39 13.03 5.38
N HIS A 74 7.43 12.29 5.75
CA HIS A 74 7.80 11.06 5.05
C HIS A 74 6.79 9.95 5.33
N GLU A 75 6.31 9.85 6.57
CA GLU A 75 5.25 8.91 6.94
C GLU A 75 3.93 9.24 6.21
N LEU A 76 3.59 10.53 6.08
CA LEU A 76 2.40 10.96 5.33
C LEU A 76 2.50 10.60 3.83
N LEU A 77 3.63 10.90 3.20
CA LEU A 77 3.84 10.59 1.78
C LEU A 77 3.83 9.07 1.55
N TYR A 78 4.38 8.30 2.48
CA TYR A 78 4.33 6.84 2.44
C TYR A 78 2.88 6.33 2.47
N ASN A 79 2.08 6.75 3.45
CA ASN A 79 0.68 6.35 3.56
C ASN A 79 -0.15 6.75 2.34
N ALA A 80 0.07 7.96 1.80
CA ALA A 80 -0.61 8.41 0.59
C ALA A 80 -0.25 7.55 -0.63
N SER A 81 1.03 7.17 -0.76
CA SER A 81 1.49 6.32 -1.85
C SER A 81 0.89 4.91 -1.80
N VAL A 82 0.73 4.34 -0.60
CA VAL A 82 0.04 3.04 -0.41
C VAL A 82 -1.39 3.10 -0.93
N LEU A 83 -2.16 4.11 -0.49
CA LEU A 83 -3.55 4.26 -0.91
C LEU A 83 -3.68 4.54 -2.41
N ALA A 84 -2.79 5.38 -2.96
CA ALA A 84 -2.78 5.71 -4.37
C ALA A 84 -2.45 4.50 -5.24
N HIS A 85 -1.46 3.71 -4.82
CA HIS A 85 -1.11 2.46 -5.48
C HIS A 85 -2.28 1.48 -5.44
N TYR A 86 -2.90 1.26 -4.27
CA TYR A 86 -4.06 0.39 -4.16
C TYR A 86 -5.23 0.82 -5.06
N ALA A 87 -5.52 2.12 -5.13
CA ALA A 87 -6.60 2.64 -5.98
C ALA A 87 -6.36 2.42 -7.49
N GLN A 88 -5.12 2.17 -7.89
CA GLN A 88 -4.72 1.95 -9.29
C GLN A 88 -4.50 0.48 -9.62
N VAL A 89 -4.16 -0.36 -8.63
CA VAL A 89 -3.97 -1.79 -8.83
C VAL A 89 -5.34 -2.46 -8.86
N SER A 90 -5.65 -3.08 -10.01
CA SER A 90 -6.80 -3.97 -10.09
C SER A 90 -6.58 -5.15 -9.13
N THR A 91 -7.56 -5.44 -8.27
CA THR A 91 -7.58 -6.64 -7.42
C THR A 91 -7.61 -7.95 -8.23
N GLN A 92 -7.70 -7.88 -9.56
CA GLN A 92 -7.69 -9.00 -10.49
C GLN A 92 -6.41 -9.11 -11.35
N ALA A 93 -5.36 -8.33 -11.05
CA ALA A 93 -4.11 -8.39 -11.82
C ALA A 93 -3.47 -9.79 -11.72
N THR A 94 -3.23 -10.42 -12.87
CA THR A 94 -2.63 -11.76 -13.02
C THR A 94 -1.09 -11.74 -13.00
N THR A 95 -0.47 -10.56 -12.93
CA THR A 95 0.97 -10.37 -13.14
C THR A 95 1.71 -9.83 -11.90
N GLU A 96 0.97 -9.29 -10.92
CA GLU A 96 1.47 -8.80 -9.64
C GLU A 96 0.72 -9.54 -8.53
N TRP A 97 1.35 -9.70 -7.36
CA TRP A 97 0.73 -10.39 -6.24
C TRP A 97 -0.62 -9.70 -5.92
N PRO A 98 -1.76 -10.39 -6.02
CA PRO A 98 -3.06 -9.74 -5.90
C PRO A 98 -3.19 -9.12 -4.50
N SER A 99 -3.70 -7.89 -4.43
CA SER A 99 -3.95 -7.24 -3.14
C SER A 99 -4.93 -8.11 -2.35
N PRO A 100 -4.55 -8.66 -1.18
CA PRO A 100 -5.39 -9.57 -0.44
C PRO A 100 -6.68 -8.86 -0.05
N THR A 101 -7.78 -9.58 -0.22
CA THR A 101 -9.12 -9.04 0.00
C THR A 101 -9.58 -9.19 1.45
N SER A 102 -8.82 -9.96 2.25
CA SER A 102 -9.13 -10.25 3.64
C SER A 102 -7.87 -10.33 4.52
N LEU A 103 -8.04 -10.04 5.80
CA LEU A 103 -6.98 -10.16 6.80
C LEU A 103 -6.57 -11.63 7.04
N THR A 104 -7.44 -12.60 6.73
CA THR A 104 -7.12 -14.03 6.78
C THR A 104 -6.08 -14.42 5.72
N GLU A 105 -6.20 -13.89 4.50
CA GLU A 105 -5.21 -14.12 3.45
C GLU A 105 -3.82 -13.65 3.87
N ILE A 106 -3.71 -12.52 4.59
CA ILE A 106 -2.41 -12.07 5.10
C ILE A 106 -1.82 -13.08 6.09
N PHE A 107 -2.64 -13.61 7.00
CA PHE A 107 -2.19 -14.63 7.95
C PHE A 107 -1.68 -15.88 7.23
N ASP A 108 -2.44 -16.40 6.28
CA ASP A 108 -2.09 -17.64 5.57
C ASP A 108 -0.82 -17.48 4.72
N HIS A 109 -0.57 -16.29 4.20
CA HIS A 109 0.57 -16.06 3.31
C HIS A 109 1.84 -15.60 4.02
N PHE A 110 1.73 -14.80 5.07
CA PHE A 110 2.90 -14.20 5.72
C PHE A 110 3.20 -14.74 7.12
N VAL A 111 2.22 -15.36 7.78
CA VAL A 111 2.40 -15.95 9.10
C VAL A 111 2.53 -17.47 9.00
N ALA A 112 1.63 -18.14 8.29
CA ALA A 112 1.66 -19.60 8.18
C ALA A 112 2.81 -20.12 7.30
N LYS A 113 3.30 -19.32 6.34
CA LYS A 113 4.48 -19.62 5.52
C LYS A 113 5.69 -18.83 6.02
N THR A 114 6.59 -19.51 6.71
CA THR A 114 7.78 -18.90 7.34
C THR A 114 8.86 -18.47 6.34
N ASP A 115 8.81 -18.99 5.10
CA ASP A 115 9.85 -18.79 4.09
C ASP A 115 10.04 -17.32 3.68
N LEU A 116 9.02 -16.48 3.90
CA LEU A 116 9.01 -15.07 3.51
C LEU A 116 9.47 -14.13 4.63
N GLN A 117 9.69 -14.63 5.86
CA GLN A 117 10.00 -13.80 7.03
C GLN A 117 11.39 -13.14 7.00
N HIS A 118 12.28 -13.61 6.13
CA HIS A 118 13.64 -13.09 5.99
C HIS A 118 13.78 -12.06 4.86
N ASP A 119 12.69 -11.75 4.17
CA ASP A 119 12.66 -10.76 3.10
C ASP A 119 12.04 -9.44 3.60
N SER A 120 12.86 -8.39 3.63
CA SER A 120 12.45 -7.05 4.07
C SER A 120 11.27 -6.53 3.24
N GLU A 121 11.26 -6.79 1.94
CA GLU A 121 10.22 -6.32 1.05
C GLU A 121 8.90 -7.06 1.29
N MET A 122 8.95 -8.37 1.49
CA MET A 122 7.76 -9.16 1.80
C MET A 122 7.15 -8.76 3.15
N MET A 123 7.98 -8.44 4.15
CA MET A 123 7.50 -7.90 5.42
C MET A 123 6.88 -6.51 5.27
N GLU A 124 7.46 -5.64 4.44
CA GLU A 124 6.85 -4.34 4.14
C GLU A 124 5.49 -4.49 3.46
N ILE A 125 5.37 -5.41 2.49
CA ILE A 125 4.12 -5.72 1.79
C ILE A 125 3.06 -6.20 2.78
N ALA A 126 3.42 -7.14 3.66
CA ALA A 126 2.52 -7.66 4.69
C ALA A 126 2.04 -6.55 5.64
N GLY A 127 2.95 -5.71 6.12
CA GLY A 127 2.62 -4.56 6.97
C GLY A 127 1.70 -3.57 6.27
N THR A 128 1.96 -3.28 5.00
CA THR A 128 1.17 -2.37 4.15
C THR A 128 -0.25 -2.89 3.95
N GLN A 129 -0.40 -4.18 3.64
CA GLN A 129 -1.71 -4.81 3.45
C GLN A 129 -2.50 -4.85 4.77
N CYS A 130 -1.83 -5.12 5.90
CA CYS A 130 -2.45 -5.00 7.22
C CYS A 130 -2.95 -3.57 7.47
N LEU A 131 -2.13 -2.56 7.18
CA LEU A 131 -2.49 -1.16 7.41
C LEU A 131 -3.68 -0.73 6.56
N LEU A 132 -3.69 -1.12 5.28
CA LEU A 132 -4.78 -0.85 4.36
C LEU A 132 -6.10 -1.50 4.82
N LEU A 133 -6.08 -2.81 5.11
CA LEU A 133 -7.28 -3.55 5.47
C LEU A 133 -7.80 -3.17 6.86
N ALA A 134 -6.92 -3.01 7.85
CA ALA A 134 -7.28 -2.66 9.23
C ALA A 134 -7.54 -1.16 9.43
N GLY A 135 -7.09 -0.31 8.50
CA GLY A 135 -7.26 1.14 8.51
C GLY A 135 -8.31 1.58 7.49
N PHE A 136 -7.93 1.68 6.22
CA PHE A 136 -8.83 2.17 5.18
C PHE A 136 -10.12 1.33 5.03
N PHE A 137 -10.04 0.00 5.20
CA PHE A 137 -11.21 -0.89 5.14
C PHE A 137 -11.72 -1.36 6.51
N GLU A 138 -11.38 -0.63 7.59
CA GLU A 138 -11.71 -1.01 8.97
C GLU A 138 -13.18 -1.40 9.16
N ASP A 139 -14.12 -0.59 8.65
CA ASP A 139 -15.56 -0.82 8.86
C ASP A 139 -16.07 -2.13 8.23
N GLN A 140 -15.42 -2.60 7.16
CA GLN A 140 -15.70 -3.89 6.54
C GLN A 140 -15.04 -5.02 7.32
N MET A 141 -13.75 -4.87 7.65
CA MET A 141 -12.94 -5.90 8.29
C MET A 141 -13.37 -6.17 9.74
N ARG A 142 -13.78 -5.16 10.49
CA ARG A 142 -14.13 -5.27 11.92
C ARG A 142 -15.34 -6.17 12.18
N ARG A 143 -16.13 -6.48 11.14
CA ARG A 143 -17.28 -7.38 11.24
C ARG A 143 -16.86 -8.84 11.39
N ARG A 144 -15.66 -9.20 10.92
CA ARG A 144 -15.19 -10.59 10.83
C ARG A 144 -13.84 -10.81 11.51
N HIS A 145 -13.12 -9.74 11.85
CA HIS A 145 -11.73 -9.82 12.32
C HIS A 145 -11.47 -8.93 13.53
N ASN A 146 -10.53 -9.35 14.39
CA ASN A 146 -10.02 -8.54 15.49
C ASN A 146 -9.01 -7.50 14.96
N ILE A 147 -9.48 -6.29 14.70
CA ILE A 147 -8.68 -5.20 14.13
C ILE A 147 -7.46 -4.87 15.00
N GLN A 148 -7.60 -4.89 16.33
CA GLN A 148 -6.49 -4.58 17.24
C GLN A 148 -5.37 -5.62 17.15
N TRP A 149 -5.74 -6.90 17.02
CA TRP A 149 -4.76 -7.96 16.82
C TRP A 149 -4.02 -7.82 15.48
N TYR A 150 -4.75 -7.59 14.39
CA TYR A 150 -4.14 -7.36 13.07
C TYR A 150 -3.34 -6.06 12.98
N ALA A 151 -3.68 -5.05 13.77
CA ALA A 151 -2.88 -3.83 13.89
C ALA A 151 -1.53 -4.13 14.56
N GLY A 152 -1.53 -4.92 15.63
CA GLY A 152 -0.29 -5.40 16.26
C GLY A 152 0.56 -6.24 15.31
N LEU A 153 -0.06 -7.11 14.52
CA LEU A 153 0.62 -7.92 13.51
C LEU A 153 1.24 -7.05 12.41
N GLY A 154 0.50 -6.09 11.87
CA GLY A 154 0.98 -5.15 10.86
C GLY A 154 2.14 -4.27 11.35
N ALA A 155 2.06 -3.77 12.58
CA ALA A 155 3.16 -3.06 13.22
C ALA A 155 4.42 -3.94 13.33
N GLY A 156 4.23 -5.21 13.73
CA GLY A 156 5.29 -6.20 13.78
C GLY A 156 5.98 -6.41 12.45
N PHE A 157 5.22 -6.54 11.35
CA PHE A 157 5.78 -6.68 10.01
C PHE A 157 6.65 -5.47 9.60
N PHE A 158 6.21 -4.24 9.87
CA PHE A 158 7.02 -3.05 9.60
C PHE A 158 8.32 -2.99 10.41
N ILE A 159 8.27 -3.38 11.70
CA ILE A 159 9.46 -3.48 12.56
C ILE A 159 10.45 -4.51 12.01
N HIS A 160 9.97 -5.67 11.56
CA HIS A 160 10.81 -6.70 10.96
C HIS A 160 11.38 -6.26 9.61
N ALA A 161 10.56 -5.64 8.76
CA ALA A 161 10.99 -5.07 7.49
C ALA A 161 12.14 -4.07 7.70
N ALA A 162 12.01 -3.19 8.69
CA ALA A 162 13.04 -2.23 9.07
C ALA A 162 14.35 -2.89 9.52
N ALA A 163 14.28 -3.99 10.28
CA ALA A 163 15.46 -4.71 10.75
C ALA A 163 16.23 -5.42 9.63
N LEU A 164 15.52 -5.85 8.57
CA LEU A 164 16.09 -6.55 7.41
C LEU A 164 16.54 -5.58 6.30
N GLU A 165 16.12 -4.32 6.35
CA GLU A 165 16.36 -3.32 5.32
C GLU A 165 17.82 -2.83 5.31
N ARG A 166 18.43 -2.78 4.11
CA ARG A 166 19.82 -2.35 3.95
C ARG A 166 19.95 -0.83 3.95
N SER A 167 18.93 -0.12 3.47
CA SER A 167 18.94 1.34 3.44
C SER A 167 18.54 1.91 4.80
N LEU A 168 19.48 2.56 5.50
CA LEU A 168 19.22 3.19 6.80
C LEU A 168 18.00 4.14 6.77
N ARG A 169 17.87 4.93 5.71
CA ARG A 169 16.74 5.87 5.56
C ARG A 169 15.40 5.15 5.44
N LYS A 170 15.34 4.06 4.68
CA LYS A 170 14.10 3.27 4.53
C LYS A 170 13.80 2.50 5.81
N ALA A 171 14.81 1.91 6.45
CA ALA A 171 14.68 1.25 7.74
C ALA A 171 14.10 2.20 8.81
N GLN A 172 14.59 3.44 8.87
CA GLN A 172 14.05 4.46 9.79
C GLN A 172 12.58 4.78 9.51
N LEU A 173 12.21 4.95 8.24
CA LEU A 173 10.82 5.19 7.83
C LEU A 173 9.92 4.02 8.20
N LEU A 174 10.29 2.79 7.83
CA LEU A 174 9.51 1.58 8.14
C LEU A 174 9.37 1.38 9.66
N GLY A 175 10.44 1.60 10.41
CA GLY A 175 10.41 1.54 11.87
C GLY A 175 9.51 2.63 12.49
N ALA A 176 9.48 3.83 11.90
CA ALA A 176 8.58 4.90 12.33
C ALA A 176 7.11 4.55 12.06
N ILE A 177 6.80 4.09 10.84
CA ILE A 177 5.46 3.59 10.48
C ILE A 177 5.02 2.45 11.41
N GLY A 178 5.91 1.50 11.71
CA GLY A 178 5.61 0.41 12.66
C GLY A 178 5.28 0.91 14.07
N ARG A 179 6.03 1.89 14.60
CA ARG A 179 5.74 2.50 15.90
C ARG A 179 4.46 3.35 15.91
N HIS A 180 4.17 4.03 14.80
CA HIS A 180 3.00 4.88 14.62
C HIS A 180 1.85 4.17 13.89
N PHE A 181 1.87 2.83 13.86
CA PHE A 181 0.93 2.06 13.05
C PHE A 181 -0.52 2.35 13.44
N GLU A 182 -0.84 2.32 14.73
CA GLU A 182 -2.19 2.58 15.22
C GLU A 182 -2.66 4.01 14.90
N PHE A 183 -1.74 4.98 14.97
CA PHE A 183 -2.03 6.35 14.54
C PHE A 183 -2.43 6.37 13.07
N TRP A 184 -1.62 5.81 12.16
CA TRP A 184 -1.92 5.80 10.73
C TRP A 184 -3.16 5.00 10.38
N ARG A 185 -3.38 3.86 11.05
CA ARG A 185 -4.58 3.03 10.90
C ARG A 185 -5.85 3.84 11.17
N GLN A 186 -5.88 4.58 12.27
CA GLN A 186 -7.01 5.44 12.63
C GLN A 186 -7.22 6.58 11.62
N ARG A 187 -6.14 7.18 11.11
CA ARG A 187 -6.23 8.27 10.11
C ARG A 187 -6.76 7.76 8.77
N GLN A 188 -6.30 6.59 8.32
CA GLN A 188 -6.86 5.94 7.12
C GLN A 188 -8.34 5.58 7.30
N ALA A 189 -8.75 5.09 8.47
CA ALA A 189 -10.16 4.81 8.76
C ALA A 189 -11.03 6.08 8.76
N ARG A 190 -10.52 7.19 9.33
CA ARG A 190 -11.21 8.50 9.29
C ARG A 190 -11.33 9.03 7.87
N LEU A 191 -10.26 8.96 7.07
CA LEU A 191 -10.30 9.34 5.66
C LEU A 191 -11.36 8.51 4.91
N SER A 192 -11.33 7.19 5.05
CA SER A 192 -12.28 6.28 4.43
C SER A 192 -13.74 6.58 4.78
N ARG A 193 -14.02 6.94 6.04
CA ARG A 193 -15.36 7.40 6.47
C ARG A 193 -15.72 8.74 5.85
N SER A 194 -14.82 9.73 5.90
CA SER A 194 -15.02 11.04 5.27
C SER A 194 -15.36 10.93 3.78
N LEU A 195 -14.65 10.06 3.05
CA LEU A 195 -14.91 9.80 1.63
C LEU A 195 -16.27 9.13 1.38
N ARG A 196 -16.73 8.26 2.29
CA ARG A 196 -18.10 7.68 2.22
C ARG A 196 -19.18 8.69 2.53
N ASP A 197 -18.93 9.56 3.51
CA ASP A 197 -19.89 10.55 4.00
C ASP A 197 -20.00 11.77 3.06
N GLN A 198 -19.02 11.95 2.15
CA GLN A 198 -19.00 12.97 1.10
C GLN A 198 -19.05 12.37 -0.31
N PRO A 199 -20.16 11.70 -0.71
CA PRO A 199 -20.25 11.05 -2.02
C PRO A 199 -20.22 12.02 -3.22
N TYR A 200 -20.31 13.34 -2.98
CA TYR A 200 -20.44 14.38 -4.02
C TYR A 200 -19.15 15.13 -4.37
N LEU A 201 -17.96 14.66 -3.95
CA LEU A 201 -16.69 15.26 -4.39
C LEU A 201 -16.33 14.94 -5.86
N LEU A 202 -17.08 14.05 -6.52
CA LEU A 202 -17.10 13.94 -7.97
C LEU A 202 -18.14 14.93 -8.54
N ARG A 203 -17.88 16.23 -8.42
CA ARG A 203 -18.62 17.20 -9.24
C ARG A 203 -18.09 17.08 -10.68
N PRO A 204 -18.91 16.67 -11.67
CA PRO A 204 -18.51 16.88 -13.05
C PRO A 204 -18.29 18.38 -13.24
N ALA A 205 -17.22 18.75 -13.93
CA ALA A 205 -16.97 20.13 -14.31
C ALA A 205 -18.20 20.67 -15.05
N ASN A 206 -18.73 21.81 -14.59
CA ASN A 206 -19.67 22.61 -15.35
C ASN A 206 -18.92 23.36 -16.46
#